data_AF-A0A5C8SQ94-F1
#
_entry.id   AF-A0A5C8SQ94-F1
#
_cell.length_a   1.000
_cell.length_b   1.000
_cell.length_c   1.000
_cell.angle_alpha   90.00
_cell.angle_beta   90.00
_cell.angle_gamma   90.00
#
_symmetry.space_group_name_H-M   'P 1'
#
loop_
_entity.id
_entity.type
_entity.pdbx_description
1 polymer ?
#
loop_
_entity_poly.entity_id
_entity_poly.type
_entity_poly.pdbx_seq_one_letter_code
_entity_poly.pdbx_strand_id
1 'polypeptide(L)'
;MRPILATALFLTLAVPALAAGPNGGVVVVADGHPIEFVASDAALTFFVTDDDGGPAKTVGVTGKAFVQAGGRTETVALAGAEPNRLVGTLKAPLPAGAKVVLSARMHGHTLQARFER
;
A
#
# COMPACT_ATOMS: atom_id res chain seq x y z
N MET A 1 -15.69 53.90 25.19
CA MET A 1 -15.46 52.95 24.08
C MET A 1 -14.52 51.87 24.60
N ARG A 2 -14.98 50.61 24.71
CA ARG A 2 -14.18 49.47 25.22
C ARG A 2 -13.98 48.46 24.07
N PRO A 3 -12.75 48.08 23.71
CA PRO A 3 -12.53 47.09 22.66
C PRO A 3 -12.74 45.68 23.22
N ILE A 4 -13.63 44.90 22.60
CA ILE A 4 -13.78 43.47 22.89
C ILE A 4 -12.69 42.74 22.10
N LEU A 5 -11.74 42.16 22.83
CA LEU A 5 -10.68 41.33 22.26
C LEU A 5 -11.24 39.91 22.09
N ALA A 6 -11.49 39.51 20.84
CA ALA A 6 -11.93 38.15 20.52
C ALA A 6 -10.71 37.24 20.37
N THR A 7 -10.49 36.35 21.34
CA THR A 7 -9.45 35.33 21.29
C THR A 7 -9.95 34.16 20.43
N ALA A 8 -9.39 34.00 19.22
CA ALA A 8 -9.66 32.87 18.36
C ALA A 8 -8.85 31.65 18.82
N LEU A 9 -9.54 30.61 19.30
CA LEU A 9 -8.95 29.32 19.66
C LEU A 9 -8.79 28.47 18.39
N PHE A 10 -7.55 28.30 17.93
CA PHE A 10 -7.23 27.36 16.85
C PHE A 10 -7.16 25.93 17.41
N LEU A 11 -8.16 25.10 17.11
CA LEU A 11 -8.13 23.66 17.35
C LEU A 11 -7.30 22.99 16.24
N THR A 12 -6.11 22.51 16.56
CA THR A 12 -5.34 21.64 15.66
C THR A 12 -5.87 20.21 15.77
N LEU A 13 -6.51 19.72 14.71
CA LEU A 13 -6.89 18.31 14.63
C LEU A 13 -5.63 17.48 14.32
N ALA A 14 -5.18 16.68 15.29
CA ALA A 14 -4.14 15.69 15.06
C ALA A 14 -4.74 14.54 14.22
N VAL A 15 -4.27 14.41 12.98
CA VAL A 15 -4.61 13.26 12.12
C VAL A 15 -3.73 12.10 12.58
N PRO A 16 -4.27 10.91 12.90
CA PRO A 16 -3.44 9.76 13.26
C PRO A 16 -2.57 9.39 12.06
N ALA A 17 -1.25 9.53 12.22
CA ALA A 17 -0.29 9.04 11.25
C ALA A 17 -0.30 7.50 11.33
N LEU A 18 -0.81 6.84 10.29
CA LEU A 18 -0.65 5.40 10.15
C LEU A 18 0.85 5.12 10.10
N ALA A 19 1.37 4.36 11.06
CA ALA A 19 2.80 4.07 11.13
C ALA A 19 3.23 3.36 9.83
N ALA A 20 4.28 3.88 9.19
CA ALA A 20 4.84 3.26 8.01
C ALA A 20 5.40 1.87 8.34
N GLY A 21 5.32 0.95 7.38
CA GLY A 21 5.92 -0.37 7.50
C GLY A 21 7.45 -0.33 7.50
N PRO A 22 8.10 -1.49 7.69
CA PRO A 22 9.57 -1.59 7.77
C PRO A 22 10.32 -1.05 6.54
N ASN A 23 9.67 -1.01 5.37
CA ASN A 23 10.22 -0.49 4.12
C ASN A 23 9.70 0.93 3.80
N GLY A 24 9.05 1.60 4.77
CA GLY A 24 8.51 2.95 4.62
C GLY A 24 7.16 3.01 3.88
N GLY A 25 6.52 1.87 3.66
CA GLY A 25 5.27 1.74 2.93
C GLY A 25 4.01 1.79 3.80
N VAL A 26 2.85 1.67 3.15
CA VAL A 26 1.55 1.54 3.82
C VAL A 26 1.28 0.07 4.10
N VAL A 27 0.92 -0.27 5.35
CA VAL A 27 0.59 -1.65 5.73
C VAL A 27 -0.92 -1.85 5.78
N VAL A 28 -1.39 -2.91 5.13
CA VAL A 28 -2.77 -3.39 5.18
C VAL A 28 -2.75 -4.88 5.51
N VAL A 29 -3.64 -5.32 6.39
CA VAL A 29 -3.81 -6.75 6.68
C VAL A 29 -4.90 -7.31 5.77
N ALA A 30 -4.61 -8.40 5.06
CA ALA A 30 -5.58 -9.14 4.26
C ALA A 30 -5.47 -10.63 4.57
N ASP A 31 -6.60 -11.26 4.87
CA ASP A 31 -6.69 -12.69 5.20
C ASP A 31 -5.73 -13.16 6.32
N GLY A 32 -5.36 -12.27 7.26
CA GLY A 32 -4.40 -12.56 8.34
C GLY A 32 -2.98 -12.11 8.04
N HIS A 33 -2.63 -11.91 6.77
CA HIS A 33 -1.30 -11.51 6.33
C HIS A 33 -1.12 -9.99 6.31
N PRO A 34 -0.17 -9.42 7.08
CA PRO A 34 0.27 -8.04 6.88
C PRO A 34 0.95 -7.89 5.52
N ILE A 35 0.51 -6.90 4.75
CA ILE A 35 1.07 -6.58 3.43
C ILE A 35 1.50 -5.13 3.43
N GLU A 36 2.78 -4.89 3.24
CA GLU A 36 3.33 -3.55 3.08
C GLU A 36 3.42 -3.20 1.60
N PHE A 37 2.82 -2.09 1.21
CA PHE A 37 2.89 -1.54 -0.13
C PHE A 37 3.87 -0.37 -0.19
N VAL A 38 4.87 -0.49 -1.07
CA VAL A 38 5.85 0.55 -1.40
C VAL A 38 5.78 0.87 -2.89
N ALA A 39 5.67 2.14 -3.23
CA ALA A 39 5.71 2.63 -4.61
C ALA A 39 6.88 3.58 -4.82
N SER A 40 7.70 3.29 -5.83
CA SER A 40 8.73 4.17 -6.35
C SER A 40 8.31 4.75 -7.71
N ASP A 41 9.21 5.49 -8.35
CA ASP A 41 8.96 6.06 -9.68
C ASP A 41 8.84 5.01 -10.79
N ALA A 42 9.43 3.82 -10.59
CA ALA A 42 9.58 2.79 -11.61
C ALA A 42 8.95 1.44 -11.23
N ALA A 43 8.51 1.26 -9.98
CA ALA A 43 7.97 -0.01 -9.53
C ALA A 43 6.96 0.14 -8.39
N LEU A 44 6.06 -0.83 -8.32
CA LEU A 44 5.30 -1.15 -7.12
C LEU A 44 5.83 -2.45 -6.50
N THR A 45 5.90 -2.47 -5.17
CA THR A 45 6.38 -3.60 -4.39
C THR A 45 5.41 -3.87 -3.26
N PHE A 46 5.01 -5.14 -3.12
CA PHE A 46 4.24 -5.61 -1.99
C PHE A 46 5.09 -6.60 -1.20
N PHE A 47 5.44 -6.26 0.04
CA PHE A 47 6.06 -7.18 0.97
C PHE A 47 4.96 -7.91 1.74
N VAL A 48 5.04 -9.24 1.80
CA VAL A 48 4.03 -10.08 2.45
C VAL A 48 4.65 -10.72 3.68
N THR A 49 3.98 -10.55 4.82
CA THR A 49 4.30 -11.21 6.08
C THR A 49 3.32 -12.36 6.27
N ASP A 50 3.83 -13.52 6.67
CA ASP A 50 3.04 -14.71 6.96
C ASP A 50 2.35 -14.59 8.34
N ASP A 51 1.42 -15.50 8.62
CA ASP A 51 0.60 -15.44 9.85
C ASP A 51 1.42 -15.61 11.14
N ASP A 52 2.61 -16.23 11.04
CA ASP A 52 3.56 -16.37 12.14
C ASP A 52 4.41 -15.10 12.39
N GLY A 53 4.20 -14.05 11.58
CA GLY A 53 4.95 -12.80 11.64
C GLY A 53 6.27 -12.82 10.86
N GLY A 54 6.61 -13.94 10.21
CA GLY A 54 7.80 -14.11 9.38
C GLY A 54 7.61 -13.64 7.93
N PRO A 55 8.69 -13.57 7.13
CA PRO A 55 8.60 -13.25 5.71
C PRO A 55 7.93 -14.39 4.94
N ALA A 56 6.85 -14.09 4.21
CA ALA A 56 6.17 -15.09 3.38
C ALA A 56 7.02 -15.49 2.17
N LYS A 57 6.95 -16.77 1.75
CA LYS A 57 7.66 -17.26 0.57
C LYS A 57 6.96 -16.83 -0.71
N THR A 58 7.52 -15.86 -1.43
CA THR A 58 6.90 -15.31 -2.65
C THR A 58 7.55 -15.78 -3.96
N VAL A 59 8.73 -16.41 -3.96
CA VAL A 59 9.38 -16.88 -5.19
C VAL A 59 8.46 -17.84 -5.94
N GLY A 60 8.25 -17.56 -7.24
CA GLY A 60 7.35 -18.35 -8.10
C GLY A 60 5.86 -17.97 -7.98
N VAL A 61 5.49 -17.10 -7.03
CA VAL A 61 4.16 -16.51 -6.97
C VAL A 61 4.03 -15.47 -8.10
N THR A 62 2.88 -15.49 -8.78
CA THR A 62 2.48 -14.45 -9.73
C THR A 62 1.23 -13.74 -9.24
N GLY A 63 1.10 -12.48 -9.58
CA GLY A 63 -0.07 -11.69 -9.20
C GLY A 63 -0.35 -10.56 -10.16
N LYS A 64 -1.32 -9.73 -9.79
CA LYS A 64 -1.69 -8.50 -10.49
C LYS A 64 -1.87 -7.39 -9.47
N ALA A 65 -1.46 -6.18 -9.85
CA ALA A 65 -1.89 -4.95 -9.21
C ALA A 65 -2.80 -4.18 -10.15
N PHE A 66 -3.99 -3.83 -9.69
CA PHE A 66 -4.92 -2.96 -10.40
C PHE A 66 -4.74 -1.55 -9.87
N VAL A 67 -4.15 -0.69 -10.69
CA VAL A 67 -3.87 0.71 -10.36
C VAL A 67 -4.98 1.58 -10.93
N GLN A 68 -5.73 2.24 -10.06
CA GLN A 68 -6.82 3.14 -10.41
C GLN A 68 -6.38 4.60 -10.20
N ALA A 69 -6.33 5.38 -11.27
CA ALA A 69 -5.96 6.79 -11.21
C ALA A 69 -6.61 7.57 -12.37
N GLY A 70 -7.08 8.78 -12.09
CA GLY A 70 -7.68 9.66 -13.11
C GLY A 70 -8.82 9.01 -13.90
N GLY A 71 -9.67 8.22 -13.24
CA GLY A 71 -10.79 7.50 -13.87
C GLY A 71 -10.40 6.28 -14.72
N ARG A 72 -9.12 5.90 -14.75
CA ARG A 72 -8.62 4.75 -15.52
C ARG A 72 -8.11 3.66 -14.59
N THR A 73 -8.16 2.42 -15.07
CA THR A 73 -7.54 1.25 -14.40
C THR A 73 -6.43 0.69 -15.29
N GLU A 74 -5.21 0.62 -14.78
CA GLU A 74 -4.10 -0.13 -15.38
C GLU A 74 -3.87 -1.43 -14.61
N THR A 75 -3.55 -2.50 -15.33
CA THR A 75 -3.14 -3.77 -14.71
C THR A 75 -1.63 -3.92 -14.83
N VAL A 76 -0.96 -4.05 -13.69
CA VAL A 76 0.47 -4.33 -13.59
C VAL A 76 0.65 -5.79 -13.23
N ALA A 77 1.41 -6.54 -14.04
CA ALA A 77 1.78 -7.92 -13.71
C ALA A 77 2.80 -7.92 -12.58
N LEU A 78 2.64 -8.85 -11.63
CA LEU A 78 3.54 -9.02 -10.50
C LEU A 78 4.27 -10.35 -10.59
N ALA A 79 5.56 -10.31 -10.30
CA ALA A 79 6.40 -11.49 -10.11
C ALA A 79 6.94 -11.51 -8.69
N GLY A 80 6.90 -12.68 -8.06
CA GLY A 80 7.45 -12.88 -6.74
C GLY A 80 8.97 -13.03 -6.75
N ALA A 81 9.61 -12.40 -5.76
CA ALA A 81 11.05 -12.37 -5.60
C ALA A 81 11.43 -12.42 -4.11
N GLU A 82 12.62 -12.94 -3.82
CA GLU A 82 13.18 -13.01 -2.46
C GLU A 82 13.41 -11.63 -1.86
N PRO A 83 13.25 -11.43 -0.55
CA PRO A 83 12.88 -12.48 0.41
C PRO A 83 11.36 -12.77 0.42
N ASN A 84 10.52 -11.75 0.33
CA ASN A 84 9.06 -11.89 0.52
C ASN A 84 8.24 -10.84 -0.25
N ARG A 85 8.66 -10.51 -1.48
CA ARG A 85 8.00 -9.44 -2.24
C ARG A 85 7.35 -9.91 -3.54
N LEU A 86 6.29 -9.22 -3.94
CA LEU A 86 5.73 -9.21 -5.28
C LEU A 86 6.05 -7.87 -5.93
N VAL A 87 6.71 -7.88 -7.10
CA VAL A 87 7.19 -6.68 -7.78
C VAL A 87 6.56 -6.56 -9.16
N GLY A 88 6.16 -5.35 -9.53
CA GLY A 88 5.73 -5.01 -10.87
C GLY A 88 6.30 -3.68 -11.32
N THR A 89 6.68 -3.60 -12.59
CA THR A 89 7.23 -2.39 -13.21
C THR A 89 6.11 -1.39 -13.52
N LEU A 90 6.35 -0.13 -13.18
CA LEU A 90 5.50 1.00 -13.55
C LEU A 90 6.07 1.70 -14.79
N LYS A 91 5.19 2.19 -15.66
CA LYS A 91 5.58 3.03 -16.80
C LYS A 91 5.80 4.49 -16.42
N ALA A 92 5.22 4.91 -15.29
CA ALA A 92 5.32 6.24 -14.72
C ALA A 92 5.04 6.16 -13.21
N PRO A 93 5.52 7.14 -12.41
CA PRO A 93 5.22 7.21 -10.99
C PRO A 93 3.71 7.22 -10.72
N LEU A 94 3.29 6.60 -9.62
CA LEU A 94 1.90 6.65 -9.21
C LEU A 94 1.50 8.08 -8.84
N PRO A 95 0.43 8.65 -9.41
CA PRO A 95 -0.06 9.95 -8.99
C PRO A 95 -0.64 9.88 -7.57
N ALA A 96 -0.66 11.01 -6.88
CA ALA A 96 -1.36 11.13 -5.59
C ALA A 96 -2.85 10.80 -5.75
N GLY A 97 -3.44 10.14 -4.75
CA GLY A 97 -4.81 9.63 -4.77
C GLY A 97 -5.00 8.34 -5.57
N ALA A 98 -3.93 7.74 -6.11
CA ALA A 98 -4.03 6.45 -6.79
C ALA A 98 -4.48 5.36 -5.82
N LYS A 99 -5.45 4.55 -6.24
CA LYS A 99 -5.88 3.36 -5.50
C LYS A 99 -5.25 2.13 -6.13
N VAL A 100 -4.65 1.26 -5.32
CA VAL A 100 -3.98 0.06 -5.81
C VAL A 100 -4.62 -1.17 -5.17
N VAL A 101 -5.04 -2.14 -5.98
CA VAL A 101 -5.54 -3.43 -5.50
C VAL A 101 -4.56 -4.52 -5.87
N LEU A 102 -3.95 -5.15 -4.87
CA LEU A 102 -3.18 -6.38 -5.02
C LEU A 102 -4.14 -7.56 -5.17
N SER A 103 -3.85 -8.46 -6.11
CA SER A 103 -4.45 -9.79 -6.19
C SER A 103 -3.37 -10.82 -6.54
N ALA A 104 -3.11 -11.76 -5.64
CA ALA A 104 -2.19 -12.86 -5.86
C ALA A 104 -2.77 -14.16 -5.32
N ARG A 105 -2.32 -15.30 -5.84
CA ARG A 105 -2.69 -16.61 -5.30
C ARG A 105 -1.55 -17.13 -4.43
N MET A 106 -1.81 -17.28 -3.14
CA MET A 106 -0.85 -17.76 -2.15
C MET A 106 -1.54 -18.77 -1.23
N HIS A 107 -0.82 -19.79 -0.78
CA HIS A 107 -1.32 -20.81 0.16
C HIS A 107 -2.70 -21.40 -0.21
N GLY A 108 -2.96 -21.62 -1.51
CA GLY A 108 -4.23 -22.19 -1.98
C GLY A 108 -5.44 -21.26 -1.91
N HIS A 109 -5.28 -19.98 -1.57
CA HIS A 109 -6.35 -18.97 -1.59
C HIS A 109 -5.89 -17.70 -2.32
N THR A 110 -6.83 -16.78 -2.57
CA THR A 110 -6.52 -15.50 -3.22
C THR A 110 -6.31 -14.46 -2.15
N LEU A 111 -5.13 -13.86 -2.11
CA LEU A 111 -4.81 -12.73 -1.25
C LEU A 111 -5.19 -11.44 -1.98
N GLN A 112 -6.09 -10.64 -1.40
CA GLN A 112 -6.51 -9.36 -1.96
C GLN A 112 -6.39 -8.22 -0.95
N ALA A 113 -5.62 -7.19 -1.30
CA ALA A 113 -5.42 -6.02 -0.44
C ALA A 113 -5.60 -4.72 -1.23
N ARG A 114 -6.15 -3.69 -0.58
CA ARG A 114 -6.42 -2.39 -1.20
C ARG A 114 -5.65 -1.30 -0.48
N PHE A 115 -5.00 -0.45 -1.26
CA PHE A 115 -4.16 0.65 -0.81
C PHE A 115 -4.60 1.96 -1.47
N GLU A 116 -4.32 3.07 -0.79
CA GLU A 116 -4.51 4.43 -1.29
C GLU A 116 -3.21 5.21 -1.07
N ARG A 117 -2.81 5.99 -2.08
CA ARG A 117 -1.51 6.67 -2.17
C ARG A 117 -1.67 8.18 -2.12
#